data_AF-A0A7Y2VI67-F1
#
_entry.id   AF-A0A7Y2VI67-F1
#
_cell.length_a   1.000
_cell.length_b   1.000
_cell.length_c   1.000
_cell.angle_alpha   90.00
_cell.angle_beta   90.00
_cell.angle_gamma   90.00
#
_symmetry.space_group_name_H-M   'P 1'
#
loop_
_entity.id
_entity.type
_entity.pdbx_description
1 polymer ?
#
loop_
_entity_poly.entity_id
_entity_poly.type
_entity_poly.pdbx_seq_one_letter_code
_entity_poly.pdbx_strand_id
1 'polypeptide(L)'
;MVADDVARALAEDLRDGDRTAALVPPDQRLATRVICRETAVLAGHPWFDETFRQLDADIRIEWSADEASALRPDQEVCRLEGPARALLSGERTALNFLQTLSGTATRAR
;
A
#
# COMPACT_ATOMS: atom_id res chain seq x y z
N MET A 1 2.32 8.43 -15.49
CA MET A 1 2.99 7.13 -15.32
C MET A 1 2.57 6.47 -14.01
N VAL A 2 3.06 6.89 -12.83
CA VAL A 2 2.67 6.28 -11.53
C VAL A 2 1.14 6.28 -11.34
N ALA A 3 0.50 7.45 -11.50
CA ALA A 3 -0.95 7.58 -11.38
C ALA A 3 -1.73 6.69 -12.35
N ASP A 4 -1.27 6.55 -13.60
CA ASP A 4 -1.93 5.73 -14.61
C ASP A 4 -1.74 4.22 -14.34
N ASP A 5 -0.57 3.82 -13.83
CA ASP A 5 -0.31 2.43 -13.43
C ASP A 5 -1.20 2.04 -12.26
N VAL A 6 -1.28 2.90 -11.25
CA VAL A 6 -2.13 2.70 -10.08
C VAL A 6 -3.60 2.69 -10.47
N ALA A 7 -4.06 3.62 -11.30
CA ALA A 7 -5.45 3.67 -11.73
C ALA A 7 -5.87 2.38 -12.46
N ARG A 8 -4.98 1.84 -13.31
CA ARG A 8 -5.22 0.56 -13.99
C ARG A 8 -5.27 -0.61 -13.01
N ALA A 9 -4.36 -0.67 -12.05
CA ALA A 9 -4.34 -1.73 -11.05
C ALA A 9 -5.57 -1.67 -10.13
N LEU A 10 -5.96 -0.49 -9.66
CA LEU A 10 -7.18 -0.28 -8.88
C LEU A 10 -8.43 -0.67 -9.67
N ALA A 11 -8.52 -0.30 -10.95
CA ALA A 11 -9.65 -0.69 -11.80
C ALA A 11 -9.73 -2.21 -12.02
N GLU A 12 -8.60 -2.91 -12.02
CA GLU A 12 -8.54 -4.36 -12.11
C GLU A 12 -9.05 -5.03 -10.83
N ASP A 13 -8.58 -4.59 -9.66
CA ASP A 13 -8.90 -5.20 -8.36
C ASP A 13 -10.30 -4.80 -7.85
N LEU A 14 -10.71 -3.55 -8.09
CA LEU A 14 -11.92 -2.95 -7.51
C LEU A 14 -13.08 -2.75 -8.49
N ARG A 15 -13.01 -3.28 -9.71
CA ARG A 15 -13.97 -3.07 -10.82
C ARG A 15 -15.37 -2.54 -10.45
N ASP A 16 -16.20 -3.33 -9.75
CA ASP A 16 -17.58 -2.99 -9.36
C ASP A 16 -17.72 -2.55 -7.88
N GLY A 17 -16.60 -2.13 -7.28
CA GLY A 17 -16.41 -1.85 -5.87
C GLY A 17 -16.00 -3.07 -5.04
N ASP A 18 -15.52 -2.80 -3.82
CA ASP A 18 -15.17 -3.81 -2.83
C ASP A 18 -16.38 -4.17 -1.96
N ARG A 19 -17.03 -5.28 -2.30
CA ARG A 19 -18.22 -5.78 -1.58
C ARG A 19 -17.91 -6.19 -0.13
N THR A 20 -16.67 -6.60 0.15
CA THR A 20 -16.27 -7.03 1.48
C THR A 20 -16.05 -5.81 2.36
N ALA A 21 -15.34 -4.80 1.86
CA ALA A 21 -15.19 -3.53 2.57
C ALA A 21 -16.54 -2.83 2.80
N ALA A 22 -17.53 -3.00 1.92
CA ALA A 22 -18.87 -2.45 2.11
C ALA A 22 -19.59 -2.97 3.37
N LEU A 23 -19.17 -4.10 3.94
CA LEU A 23 -19.70 -4.64 5.21
C LEU A 23 -19.19 -3.88 6.44
N VAL A 24 -18.09 -3.12 6.31
CA VAL A 24 -17.52 -2.30 7.38
C VAL A 24 -18.33 -1.01 7.52
N PRO A 25 -18.66 -0.51 8.74
CA PRO A 25 -19.33 0.78 8.92
C PRO A 25 -18.61 1.93 8.17
N PRO A 26 -19.34 2.83 7.49
CA PRO A 26 -18.76 3.86 6.63
C PRO A 26 -17.96 4.92 7.41
N ASP A 27 -18.26 5.11 8.68
CA ASP A 27 -17.60 6.03 9.61
C ASP A 27 -16.42 5.40 10.37
N GLN A 28 -16.21 4.09 10.21
CA GLN A 28 -15.11 3.41 10.88
C GLN A 28 -13.76 3.85 10.29
N ARG A 29 -12.84 4.22 11.18
CA ARG A 29 -11.43 4.50 10.86
C ARG A 29 -10.53 3.40 11.40
N LEU A 30 -9.40 3.17 10.74
CA LEU A 30 -8.38 2.21 11.16
C LEU A 30 -7.01 2.89 11.20
N ALA A 31 -6.18 2.39 12.12
CA ALA A 31 -4.73 2.60 12.13
C ALA A 31 -4.07 1.23 11.97
N THR A 32 -3.23 1.07 10.95
CA THR A 32 -2.57 -0.19 10.61
C THR A 32 -1.09 0.03 10.28
N ARG A 33 -0.33 -1.07 10.14
CA ARG A 33 1.09 -1.04 9.81
C ARG A 33 1.44 -2.13 8.82
N VAL A 34 2.37 -1.82 7.92
CA VAL A 34 2.99 -2.77 7.00
C VAL A 34 4.27 -3.31 7.62
N ILE A 35 4.41 -4.63 7.67
CA ILE A 35 5.58 -5.32 8.22
C ILE A 35 6.28 -6.08 7.10
N CYS A 36 7.60 -5.89 6.98
CA CYS A 36 8.42 -6.69 6.08
C CYS A 36 8.68 -8.06 6.72
N ARG A 37 8.48 -9.15 5.98
CA ARG A 37 8.66 -10.52 6.49
C ARG A 37 9.97 -11.17 6.08
N GLU A 38 10.72 -10.53 5.21
CA GLU A 38 11.95 -11.06 4.62
C GLU A 38 13.01 -9.95 4.58
N THR A 39 14.27 -10.32 4.31
CA THR A 39 15.29 -9.32 4.00
C THR A 39 15.02 -8.76 2.61
N ALA A 40 14.88 -7.45 2.47
CA ALA A 40 14.57 -6.79 1.21
C ALA A 40 15.27 -5.43 1.08
N VAL A 41 15.30 -4.89 -0.14
CA VAL A 41 15.56 -3.47 -0.42
C VAL A 41 14.22 -2.82 -0.73
N LEU A 42 13.85 -1.81 0.04
CA LEU A 42 12.58 -1.11 -0.13
C LEU A 42 12.56 -0.36 -1.47
N ALA A 43 11.52 -0.62 -2.26
CA ALA A 43 11.20 0.13 -3.46
C ALA A 43 9.69 0.16 -3.72
N GLY A 44 9.16 1.32 -4.10
CA GLY A 44 7.77 1.51 -4.53
C GLY A 44 6.95 2.53 -3.75
N HIS A 45 7.56 3.43 -2.96
CA HIS A 45 6.85 4.48 -2.22
C HIS A 45 5.85 5.25 -3.10
N PRO A 46 6.23 5.74 -4.30
CA PRO A 46 5.31 6.55 -5.10
C PRO A 46 4.05 5.79 -5.53
N TRP A 47 4.14 4.49 -5.80
CA TRP A 47 2.98 3.68 -6.18
C TRP A 47 2.11 3.34 -4.97
N PHE A 48 2.73 3.07 -3.82
CA PHE A 48 2.03 2.81 -2.58
C PHE A 48 1.22 4.04 -2.12
N ASP A 49 1.86 5.22 -2.09
CA ASP A 49 1.20 6.48 -1.71
C ASP A 49 0.08 6.84 -2.69
N GLU A 50 0.34 6.72 -3.99
CA GLU A 50 -0.63 7.02 -5.03
C GLU A 50 -1.86 6.11 -4.97
N THR A 51 -1.69 4.84 -4.57
CA THR A 51 -2.80 3.89 -4.40
C THR A 51 -3.82 4.41 -3.40
N PHE A 52 -3.38 4.81 -2.21
CA PHE A 52 -4.29 5.32 -1.19
C PHE A 52 -4.79 6.73 -1.52
N ARG A 53 -3.96 7.57 -2.16
CA ARG A 53 -4.37 8.92 -2.61
C ARG A 53 -5.54 8.87 -3.61
N GLN A 54 -5.59 7.88 -4.49
CA GLN A 54 -6.69 7.71 -5.44
C GLN A 54 -7.97 7.17 -4.78
N LEU A 55 -7.85 6.46 -3.65
CA LEU A 55 -8.99 5.90 -2.92
C LEU A 55 -9.61 6.91 -1.96
N ASP A 56 -8.78 7.58 -1.16
CA ASP A 56 -9.25 8.54 -0.16
C ASP A 56 -8.11 9.49 0.28
N ALA A 57 -8.36 10.80 0.18
CA ALA A 57 -7.38 11.83 0.54
C ALA A 57 -7.17 11.98 2.07
N ASP A 58 -8.06 11.42 2.89
CA ASP A 58 -7.94 11.44 4.36
C ASP A 58 -7.04 10.32 4.91
N ILE A 59 -6.50 9.46 4.03
CA ILE A 59 -5.51 8.45 4.41
C ILE A 59 -4.15 9.12 4.59
N ARG A 60 -3.56 8.91 5.77
CA ARG A 60 -2.20 9.34 6.11
C ARG A 60 -1.28 8.13 6.11
N ILE A 61 -0.10 8.30 5.53
CA ILE A 61 0.95 7.28 5.49
C ILE A 61 2.19 7.86 6.14
N GLU A 62 2.72 7.16 7.12
CA GLU A 62 3.97 7.51 7.81
C GLU A 62 5.00 6.42 7.51
N TRP A 63 6.00 6.76 6.69
CA TRP A 63 7.07 5.84 6.32
C TRP A 63 8.12 5.73 7.43
N SER A 64 8.46 4.50 7.80
CA SER A 64 9.47 4.17 8.82
C SER A 64 10.85 3.83 8.21
N ALA A 65 10.92 3.72 6.88
CA ALA A 65 12.13 3.49 6.10
C ALA A 65 12.05 4.27 4.78
N ASP A 66 13.18 4.79 4.32
CA ASP A 66 13.27 5.52 3.05
C ASP A 66 13.45 4.57 1.86
N GLU A 67 13.18 5.09 0.66
CA GLU A 67 13.49 4.42 -0.60
C GLU A 67 14.94 3.91 -0.66
N ALA A 68 15.14 2.74 -1.28
CA ALA A 68 16.41 2.01 -1.34
C ALA A 68 17.00 1.55 0.02
N SER A 69 16.27 1.70 1.13
CA SER A 69 16.70 1.19 2.44
C SER A 69 16.69 -0.33 2.49
N ALA A 70 17.67 -0.91 3.19
CA ALA A 70 17.65 -2.34 3.51
C ALA A 70 16.67 -2.61 4.66
N LEU A 71 15.72 -3.50 4.42
CA LEU A 71 14.73 -3.98 5.39
C LEU A 71 15.14 -5.34 5.95
N ARG A 72 14.76 -5.57 7.20
CA ARG A 72 14.93 -6.84 7.91
C ARG A 72 13.57 -7.50 8.15
N PRO A 73 13.53 -8.84 8.35
CA PRO A 73 12.33 -9.51 8.81
C PRO A 73 11.76 -8.87 10.10
N ASP A 74 10.44 -8.78 10.15
CA ASP A 74 9.62 -8.17 11.20
C ASP A 74 9.85 -6.65 11.40
N GLN A 75 10.57 -6.00 10.48
CA GLN A 75 10.71 -4.55 10.48
C GLN A 75 9.41 -3.88 10.00
N GLU A 76 8.99 -2.84 10.71
CA GLU A 76 7.90 -1.96 10.27
C GLU A 76 8.36 -1.10 9.10
N VAL A 77 7.59 -1.11 8.01
CA VAL A 77 7.87 -0.36 6.78
C VAL A 77 7.18 0.99 6.81
N CYS A 78 5.89 1.00 7.13
CA CYS A 78 5.09 2.20 7.27
C CYS A 78 3.85 1.96 8.13
N ARG A 79 3.24 3.05 8.58
CA ARG A 79 1.92 3.09 9.22
C ARG A 79 0.93 3.80 8.33
N LEU A 80 -0.33 3.38 8.39
CA LEU A 80 -1.43 4.01 7.68
C LEU A 80 -2.58 4.29 8.64
N GLU A 81 -3.20 5.45 8.51
CA GLU A 81 -4.41 5.81 9.25
C GLU A 81 -5.44 6.46 8.31
N GLY A 82 -6.71 6.03 8.39
CA GLY A 82 -7.75 6.56 7.51
C GLY A 82 -9.07 5.79 7.58
N PRO A 83 -10.00 6.07 6.65
CA PRO A 83 -11.26 5.34 6.52
C PRO A 83 -11.02 3.85 6.28
N ALA A 84 -11.69 3.01 7.07
CA ALA A 84 -11.46 1.57 7.10
C ALA A 84 -11.69 0.91 5.74
N ARG A 85 -12.76 1.33 5.04
CA ARG A 85 -13.11 0.79 3.72
C ARG A 85 -12.01 1.04 2.70
N ALA A 86 -11.54 2.28 2.61
CA ALA A 86 -10.50 2.67 1.65
C ALA A 86 -9.16 1.99 1.96
N LEU A 87 -8.78 1.87 3.23
CA LEU A 87 -7.58 1.13 3.63
C LEU A 87 -7.63 -0.34 3.22
N LEU A 88 -8.77 -1.02 3.45
CA LEU A 88 -8.95 -2.43 3.09
C LEU A 88 -8.97 -2.63 1.57
N SER A 89 -9.68 -1.78 0.84
CA SER A 89 -9.78 -1.88 -0.62
C SER A 89 -8.45 -1.60 -1.33
N GLY A 90 -7.60 -0.73 -0.77
CA GLY A 90 -6.29 -0.41 -1.35
C GLY A 90 -5.18 -1.38 -1.00
N GLU A 91 -5.35 -2.20 0.05
CA GLU A 91 -4.29 -3.04 0.62
C GLU A 91 -3.57 -3.89 -0.42
N ARG A 92 -4.33 -4.70 -1.18
CA ARG A 92 -3.75 -5.65 -2.14
C ARG A 92 -3.00 -4.93 -3.25
N THR A 93 -3.61 -3.91 -3.85
CA THR A 93 -2.99 -3.15 -4.94
C THR A 93 -1.69 -2.48 -4.46
N ALA A 94 -1.71 -1.83 -3.30
CA ALA A 94 -0.55 -1.14 -2.74
C ALA A 94 0.58 -2.13 -2.41
N LEU A 95 0.26 -3.25 -1.75
CA LEU A 95 1.25 -4.28 -1.41
C LEU A 95 1.82 -4.97 -2.64
N ASN A 96 1.02 -5.20 -3.69
CA ASN A 96 1.51 -5.79 -4.93
C ASN A 96 2.59 -4.93 -5.58
N PHE A 97 2.40 -3.60 -5.64
CA PHE A 97 3.45 -2.68 -6.12
C PHE A 97 4.70 -2.74 -5.25
N LEU A 98 4.53 -2.58 -3.94
CA LEU A 98 5.64 -2.54 -3.00
C LEU A 98 6.46 -3.83 -3.01
N GLN A 99 5.80 -4.99 -3.00
CA GLN A 99 6.45 -6.31 -3.04
C GLN A 99 7.16 -6.56 -4.36
N THR A 100 6.53 -6.23 -5.49
CA THR A 100 7.12 -6.46 -6.82
C THR A 100 8.37 -5.61 -7.00
N LEU A 101 8.27 -4.31 -6.74
CA LEU A 101 9.37 -3.36 -6.91
C LEU A 101 10.50 -3.64 -5.92
N SER A 102 10.18 -3.85 -4.64
CA SER A 102 11.17 -4.21 -3.62
C SER A 102 11.85 -5.54 -3.94
N GLY A 103 11.10 -6.54 -4.42
CA GLY A 103 11.64 -7.83 -4.85
C GLY A 103 12.63 -7.70 -6.01
N THR A 104 12.31 -6.87 -7.00
CA THR A 104 13.23 -6.55 -8.11
C THR A 104 14.47 -5.81 -7.62
N ALA A 105 14.31 -4.77 -6.80
CA ALA A 105 15.43 -4.01 -6.24
C ALA A 105 16.37 -4.89 -5.40
N THR A 106 15.82 -5.81 -4.62
CA THR A 106 16.58 -6.76 -3.81
C THR A 106 17.44 -7.70 -4.67
N ARG A 107 16.89 -8.18 -5.79
CA ARG A 107 17.60 -9.09 -6.71
C ARG A 107 18.64 -8.39 -7.60
N ALA A 108 18.46 -7.10 -7.86
CA ALA A 108 19.36 -6.32 -8.70
C ALA A 108 20.59 -5.80 -7.95
N ARG A 109 20.65 -5.99 -6.63
CA ARG A 109 21.74 -5.54 -5.77
C ARG A 109 22.91 -6.54 -5.72
#